data_AF-A0A8C5GRV0-F1
#
_entry.id   AF-A0A8C5GRV0-F1
#
_cell.length_a   1.000
_cell.length_b   1.000
_cell.length_c   1.000
_cell.angle_alpha   90.00
_cell.angle_beta   90.00
_cell.angle_gamma   90.00
#
_symmetry.space_group_name_H-M   'P 1'
#
loop_
_entity.id
_entity.type
_entity.pdbx_description
1 polymer ?
#
loop_
_entity_poly.entity_id
_entity_poly.type
_entity_poly.pdbx_seq_one_letter_code
_entity_poly.pdbx_strand_id
1 'polypeptide(L)'
;MDCELEVTVKLLLKKAGDSNSFIRQDADKALDSMVQHCTPSQCLHALLAGGLNDRNKAVRNCTAQHVADLVTKIGAARIVSGAKDITDNLIPAIGKLAQDTSPEARLFGRQMLLFLSAEPKFNKVLDKYVATKELATIKKIVNTLRTKGLNNEPVNPRSAIGQRPQPGNGTQKGPSLNRDHYSSRAQTQSVADKNHYIEQLSGLMGSKDFKDRIQGINQIVADSQNYPNVFDAISARLTESNSKVNLHTLMVLPEIICALEENMAQVVNTLVPAIVDSHLNSKNKPIYCAAVRAIDALISNLDNTHLLQLFCNKAMFLNGKAKADLIDKVAAIVTNIGNRKPQMVKQRALPLLWHLLGISTHSSSTHNLCNALYNEMGSELAECAMSQPLNIRQTLNKILSSLP
;
A
#
# COMPACT_ATOMS: atom_id res chain seq x y z
N MET A 1 -19.69 -15.78 25.66
CA MET A 1 -18.74 -15.55 24.55
C MET A 1 -18.09 -14.17 24.64
N ASP A 2 -18.82 -13.09 24.97
CA ASP A 2 -18.25 -11.72 25.03
C ASP A 2 -17.08 -11.55 26.02
N CYS A 3 -17.19 -12.06 27.25
CA CYS A 3 -16.12 -11.94 28.24
C CYS A 3 -14.84 -12.71 27.87
N GLU A 4 -14.96 -13.83 27.14
CA GLU A 4 -13.81 -14.64 26.73
C GLU A 4 -13.02 -13.94 25.62
N LEU A 5 -13.73 -13.27 24.70
CA LEU A 5 -13.11 -12.49 23.63
C LEU A 5 -12.32 -11.31 24.21
N GLU A 6 -12.90 -10.55 25.13
CA GLU A 6 -12.22 -9.43 25.78
C GLU A 6 -10.94 -9.85 26.51
N VAL A 7 -10.99 -10.95 27.27
CA VAL A 7 -9.83 -11.50 27.97
C VAL A 7 -8.75 -11.93 26.97
N THR A 8 -9.15 -12.62 25.90
CA THR A 8 -8.24 -13.10 24.86
C THR A 8 -7.55 -11.94 24.12
N VAL A 9 -8.32 -10.93 23.72
CA VAL A 9 -7.79 -9.73 23.05
C VAL A 9 -6.82 -8.98 23.93
N LYS A 10 -7.14 -8.84 25.23
CA LYS A 10 -6.24 -8.19 26.18
C LYS A 10 -4.91 -8.94 26.31
N LEU A 11 -4.93 -10.27 26.32
CA LEU A 11 -3.71 -11.10 26.35
C LEU A 11 -2.91 -10.99 25.05
N LEU A 12 -3.59 -11.05 23.90
CA LEU A 12 -2.96 -10.90 22.59
C LEU A 12 -2.32 -9.52 22.44
N LEU A 13 -3.01 -8.46 22.84
CA LEU A 13 -2.49 -7.09 22.85
C LEU A 13 -1.24 -6.97 23.73
N LYS A 14 -1.20 -7.64 24.90
CA LYS A 14 0.02 -7.70 25.72
C LYS A 14 1.17 -8.41 25.01
N LYS A 15 0.90 -9.46 24.25
CA LYS A 15 1.89 -10.18 23.43
C LYS A 15 2.34 -9.40 22.20
N ALA A 16 1.47 -8.57 21.62
CA ALA A 16 1.86 -7.60 20.60
C ALA A 16 2.85 -6.53 21.11
N GLY A 17 2.93 -6.35 22.44
CA GLY A 17 3.91 -5.50 23.11
C GLY A 17 5.22 -6.18 23.53
N ASP A 18 5.42 -7.46 23.21
CA ASP A 18 6.58 -8.25 23.63
C ASP A 18 7.89 -7.80 22.94
N SER A 19 9.04 -8.07 23.53
CA SER A 19 10.35 -7.78 22.93
C SER A 19 10.66 -8.70 21.74
N ASN A 20 10.11 -9.92 21.73
CA ASN A 20 10.31 -10.88 20.65
C ASN A 20 9.44 -10.55 19.42
N SER A 21 10.07 -10.33 18.27
CA SER A 21 9.38 -9.99 17.02
C SER A 21 8.44 -11.07 16.51
N PHE A 22 8.75 -12.36 16.71
CA PHE A 22 7.89 -13.46 16.26
C PHE A 22 6.60 -13.51 17.08
N ILE A 23 6.71 -13.37 18.40
CA ILE A 23 5.55 -13.32 19.31
C ILE A 23 4.66 -12.12 18.97
N ARG A 24 5.26 -10.94 18.72
CA ARG A 24 4.50 -9.76 18.30
C ARG A 24 3.73 -10.02 17.00
N GLN A 25 4.39 -10.57 15.99
CA GLN A 25 3.79 -10.83 14.68
C GLN A 25 2.66 -11.85 14.75
N ASP A 26 2.80 -12.90 15.55
CA ASP A 26 1.75 -13.92 15.66
C ASP A 26 0.56 -13.41 16.50
N ALA A 27 0.81 -12.58 17.51
CA ALA A 27 -0.26 -11.87 18.22
C ALA A 27 -1.02 -10.90 17.31
N ASP A 28 -0.30 -10.16 16.46
CA ASP A 28 -0.85 -9.23 15.47
C ASP A 28 -1.73 -9.96 14.43
N LYS A 29 -1.27 -11.10 13.89
CA LYS A 29 -2.07 -11.94 12.98
C LYS A 29 -3.34 -12.48 13.63
N ALA A 30 -3.27 -12.87 14.91
CA ALA A 30 -4.42 -13.37 15.63
C ALA A 30 -5.47 -12.26 15.85
N LEU A 31 -5.02 -11.05 16.16
CA LEU A 31 -5.89 -9.88 16.29
C LEU A 31 -6.49 -9.45 14.94
N ASP A 32 -5.72 -9.49 13.86
CA ASP A 32 -6.25 -9.24 12.50
C ASP A 32 -7.33 -10.26 12.13
N SER A 33 -7.07 -11.56 12.32
CA SER A 33 -8.06 -12.61 12.09
C SER A 33 -9.36 -12.38 12.88
N MET A 34 -9.25 -11.95 14.15
CA MET A 34 -10.42 -11.55 14.94
C MET A 34 -11.17 -10.38 14.29
N VAL A 35 -10.49 -9.32 13.86
CA VAL A 35 -11.13 -8.16 13.19
C VAL A 35 -11.83 -8.60 11.90
N GLN A 36 -11.29 -9.59 11.19
CA GLN A 36 -11.90 -10.12 9.96
C GLN A 36 -13.15 -10.97 10.23
N HIS A 37 -13.21 -11.73 11.32
CA HIS A 37 -14.26 -12.75 11.51
C HIS A 37 -15.28 -12.47 12.62
N CYS A 38 -14.98 -11.59 13.59
CA CYS A 38 -15.89 -11.27 14.69
C CYS A 38 -16.77 -10.04 14.40
N THR A 39 -17.80 -9.85 15.22
CA THR A 39 -18.74 -8.72 15.08
C THR A 39 -18.02 -7.39 15.37
N PRO A 40 -18.17 -6.35 14.52
CA PRO A 40 -17.42 -5.11 14.68
C PRO A 40 -17.58 -4.42 16.03
N SER A 41 -18.78 -4.45 16.63
CA SER A 41 -19.03 -3.87 17.96
C SER A 41 -18.25 -4.57 19.07
N GLN A 42 -18.13 -5.90 19.00
CA GLN A 42 -17.39 -6.72 19.97
C GLN A 42 -15.88 -6.51 19.83
N CYS A 43 -15.37 -6.52 18.59
CA CYS A 43 -13.96 -6.22 18.31
C CYS A 43 -13.58 -4.84 18.84
N LEU A 44 -14.41 -3.83 18.57
CA LEU A 44 -14.17 -2.47 19.05
C LEU A 44 -14.07 -2.43 20.57
N HIS A 45 -15.07 -2.99 21.27
CA HIS A 45 -15.09 -2.97 22.73
C HIS A 45 -13.85 -3.65 23.32
N ALA A 46 -13.50 -4.84 22.82
CA ALA A 46 -12.35 -5.61 23.28
C ALA A 46 -11.01 -4.90 23.02
N LEU A 47 -10.82 -4.29 21.83
CA LEU A 47 -9.60 -3.55 21.49
C LEU A 47 -9.45 -2.30 22.37
N LEU A 48 -10.52 -1.53 22.54
CA LEU A 48 -10.49 -0.31 23.33
C LEU A 48 -10.25 -0.60 24.82
N ALA A 49 -10.90 -1.63 25.37
CA ALA A 49 -10.70 -2.06 26.75
C ALA A 49 -9.30 -2.63 26.99
N GLY A 50 -8.73 -3.33 25.99
CA GLY A 50 -7.46 -4.02 26.11
C GLY A 50 -6.23 -3.13 25.95
N GLY A 51 -6.29 -2.10 25.09
CA GLY A 51 -5.05 -1.44 24.63
C GLY A 51 -5.06 0.07 24.45
N LEU A 52 -6.22 0.76 24.44
CA LEU A 52 -6.27 2.22 24.22
C LEU A 52 -5.47 2.99 25.29
N ASN A 53 -5.49 2.51 26.54
CA ASN A 53 -4.88 3.17 27.70
C ASN A 53 -3.62 2.48 28.21
N ASP A 54 -3.03 1.57 27.43
CA ASP A 54 -1.90 0.79 27.91
C ASP A 54 -0.64 1.64 28.10
N ARG A 55 0.17 1.31 29.11
CA ARG A 55 1.44 2.00 29.36
C ARG A 55 2.45 1.70 28.25
N ASN A 56 2.40 0.51 27.66
CA ASN A 56 3.31 0.10 26.60
C ASN A 56 2.87 0.71 25.26
N LYS A 57 3.74 1.53 24.66
CA LYS A 57 3.49 2.17 23.35
C LYS A 57 3.22 1.17 22.23
N ALA A 58 3.87 -0.01 22.24
CA ALA A 58 3.68 -1.03 21.21
C ALA A 58 2.26 -1.61 21.25
N VAL A 59 1.71 -1.78 22.45
CA VAL A 59 0.32 -2.21 22.65
C VAL A 59 -0.65 -1.17 22.10
N ARG A 60 -0.41 0.12 22.39
CA ARG A 60 -1.23 1.22 21.86
C ARG A 60 -1.14 1.32 20.34
N ASN A 61 0.04 1.11 19.75
CA ASN A 61 0.24 1.12 18.30
C ASN A 61 -0.54 -0.01 17.61
N CYS A 62 -0.41 -1.24 18.10
CA CYS A 62 -1.17 -2.40 17.60
C CYS A 62 -2.68 -2.19 17.76
N THR A 63 -3.12 -1.62 18.89
CA THR A 63 -4.54 -1.25 19.09
C THR A 63 -5.00 -0.24 18.04
N ALA A 64 -4.20 0.79 17.78
CA ALA A 64 -4.53 1.84 16.82
C ALA A 64 -4.63 1.31 15.38
N GLN A 65 -3.73 0.41 14.99
CA GLN A 65 -3.75 -0.28 13.70
C GLN A 65 -5.06 -1.06 13.52
N HIS A 66 -5.38 -1.99 14.43
CA HIS A 66 -6.58 -2.82 14.29
C HIS A 66 -7.89 -2.03 14.41
N VAL A 67 -7.90 -0.94 15.19
CA VAL A 67 -9.05 -0.02 15.21
C VAL A 67 -9.19 0.70 13.86
N ALA A 68 -8.09 1.07 13.20
CA ALA A 68 -8.14 1.65 11.86
C ALA A 68 -8.65 0.67 10.79
N ASP A 69 -8.23 -0.60 10.87
CA ASP A 69 -8.74 -1.67 9.99
C ASP A 69 -10.25 -1.86 10.19
N LEU A 70 -10.70 -1.83 11.45
CA LEU A 70 -12.11 -1.93 11.80
C LEU A 70 -12.93 -0.73 11.32
N VAL A 71 -12.40 0.49 11.42
CA VAL A 71 -13.02 1.71 10.87
C VAL A 71 -13.22 1.61 9.36
N THR A 72 -12.20 1.11 8.66
CA THR A 72 -12.25 0.89 7.21
C THR A 72 -13.30 -0.16 6.85
N LYS A 73 -13.37 -1.27 7.62
CA LYS A 73 -14.35 -2.34 7.42
C LYS A 73 -15.79 -1.92 7.69
N ILE A 74 -16.04 -1.10 8.73
CA ILE A 74 -17.40 -0.60 9.04
C ILE A 74 -17.84 0.45 8.00
N GLY A 75 -16.91 1.27 7.52
CA GLY A 75 -17.15 2.36 6.57
C GLY A 75 -17.53 3.68 7.25
N ALA A 76 -17.07 4.80 6.67
CA ALA A 76 -17.25 6.14 7.23
C ALA A 76 -18.73 6.53 7.35
N ALA A 77 -19.52 6.31 6.30
CA ALA A 77 -20.94 6.62 6.27
C ALA A 77 -21.71 5.98 7.44
N ARG A 78 -21.42 4.71 7.76
CA ARG A 78 -22.10 3.99 8.86
C ARG A 78 -21.69 4.53 10.23
N ILE A 79 -20.40 4.82 10.43
CA ILE A 79 -19.91 5.40 11.69
C ILE A 79 -20.50 6.80 11.91
N VAL A 80 -20.55 7.61 10.86
CA VAL A 80 -21.06 8.99 10.92
C VAL A 80 -22.59 9.04 10.94
N SER A 81 -23.28 8.00 10.50
CA SER A 81 -24.74 7.88 10.62
C SER A 81 -25.24 7.79 12.08
N GLY A 82 -24.33 7.56 13.04
CA GLY A 82 -24.65 7.51 14.46
C GLY A 82 -25.14 6.15 14.94
N ALA A 83 -24.54 5.06 14.44
CA ALA A 83 -24.79 3.72 14.95
C ALA A 83 -24.45 3.69 16.46
N LYS A 84 -25.49 3.53 17.29
CA LYS A 84 -25.38 3.45 18.75
C LYS A 84 -24.37 2.35 19.14
N ASP A 85 -23.64 2.57 20.24
CA ASP A 85 -22.55 1.72 20.77
C ASP A 85 -21.23 1.77 19.98
N ILE A 86 -21.26 1.82 18.64
CA ILE A 86 -20.04 1.96 17.83
C ILE A 86 -19.57 3.40 17.86
N THR A 87 -20.40 4.35 17.42
CA THR A 87 -20.01 5.77 17.31
C THR A 87 -19.66 6.36 18.68
N ASP A 88 -20.41 5.97 19.72
CA ASP A 88 -20.29 6.48 21.08
C ASP A 88 -18.90 6.18 21.70
N ASN A 89 -18.34 5.00 21.40
CA ASN A 89 -17.04 4.57 21.91
C ASN A 89 -15.89 4.90 20.95
N LEU A 90 -16.15 4.82 19.64
CA LEU A 90 -15.12 4.97 18.61
C LEU A 90 -14.65 6.41 18.44
N ILE A 91 -15.57 7.39 18.42
CA ILE A 91 -15.22 8.79 18.18
C ILE A 91 -14.31 9.37 19.27
N PRO A 92 -14.58 9.15 20.58
CA PRO A 92 -13.65 9.54 21.64
C PRO A 92 -12.30 8.83 21.54
N ALA A 93 -12.31 7.53 21.21
CA ALA A 93 -11.07 6.74 21.07
C ALA A 93 -10.18 7.25 19.93
N ILE A 94 -10.76 7.55 18.76
CA ILE A 94 -10.03 8.16 17.64
C ILE A 94 -9.45 9.52 18.04
N GLY A 95 -10.24 10.37 18.71
CA GLY A 95 -9.79 11.66 19.20
C GLY A 95 -8.60 11.56 20.15
N LYS A 96 -8.58 10.52 20.98
CA LYS A 96 -7.46 10.19 21.88
C LYS A 96 -6.24 9.69 21.11
N LEU A 97 -6.41 8.73 20.20
CA LEU A 97 -5.32 8.18 19.39
C LEU A 97 -4.66 9.26 18.54
N ALA A 98 -5.43 10.17 17.94
CA ALA A 98 -4.91 11.29 17.14
C ALA A 98 -4.02 12.29 17.93
N GLN A 99 -4.04 12.17 19.26
CA GLN A 99 -3.26 12.95 20.21
C GLN A 99 -2.30 12.07 21.04
N ASP A 100 -2.08 10.80 20.67
CA ASP A 100 -1.22 9.89 21.42
C ASP A 100 0.24 10.38 21.45
N THR A 101 0.96 10.00 22.51
CA THR A 101 2.39 10.30 22.66
C THR A 101 3.24 9.51 21.66
N SER A 102 2.79 8.32 21.26
CA SER A 102 3.42 7.51 20.23
C SER A 102 3.11 8.06 18.83
N PRO A 103 4.11 8.34 17.99
CA PRO A 103 3.88 8.87 16.64
C PRO A 103 3.10 7.89 15.76
N GLU A 104 3.29 6.59 15.94
CA GLU A 104 2.62 5.55 15.16
C GLU A 104 1.13 5.44 15.51
N ALA A 105 0.77 5.36 16.79
CA ALA A 105 -0.63 5.42 17.20
C ALA A 105 -1.31 6.72 16.77
N ARG A 106 -0.56 7.84 16.80
CA ARG A 106 -1.02 9.15 16.32
C ARG A 106 -1.31 9.17 14.84
N LEU A 107 -0.47 8.52 14.04
CA LEU A 107 -0.66 8.36 12.60
C LEU A 107 -2.00 7.69 12.29
N PHE A 108 -2.26 6.52 12.88
CA PHE A 108 -3.53 5.80 12.69
C PHE A 108 -4.74 6.61 13.18
N GLY A 109 -4.62 7.27 14.34
CA GLY A 109 -5.64 8.18 14.84
C GLY A 109 -6.02 9.28 13.84
N ARG A 110 -5.00 9.89 13.20
CA ARG A 110 -5.19 10.94 12.21
C ARG A 110 -5.70 10.42 10.88
N GLN A 111 -5.26 9.24 10.46
CA GLN A 111 -5.78 8.54 9.29
C GLN A 111 -7.28 8.30 9.42
N MET A 112 -7.74 7.80 10.58
CA MET A 112 -9.16 7.61 10.85
C MET A 112 -9.93 8.93 10.86
N LEU A 113 -9.39 9.99 11.48
CA LEU A 113 -10.02 11.32 11.44
C LEU A 113 -10.18 11.85 10.00
N LEU A 114 -9.15 11.70 9.17
CA LEU A 114 -9.20 12.14 7.77
C LEU A 114 -10.25 11.34 6.99
N PHE A 115 -10.24 10.01 7.13
CA PHE A 115 -11.21 9.12 6.51
C PHE A 115 -12.66 9.48 6.88
N LEU A 116 -12.94 9.70 8.17
CA LEU A 116 -14.27 10.10 8.62
C LEU A 116 -14.65 11.52 8.19
N SER A 117 -13.67 12.42 8.02
CA SER A 117 -13.92 13.82 7.64
C SER A 117 -14.44 14.01 6.21
N ALA A 118 -14.39 12.97 5.38
CA ALA A 118 -15.01 12.97 4.06
C ALA A 118 -16.54 13.02 4.14
N GLU A 119 -17.13 12.59 5.26
CA GLU A 119 -18.59 12.54 5.43
C GLU A 119 -19.18 13.90 5.81
N PRO A 120 -20.27 14.36 5.15
CA PRO A 120 -20.87 15.68 5.40
C PRO A 120 -21.34 15.91 6.84
N LYS A 121 -21.73 14.84 7.53
CA LYS A 121 -22.26 14.87 8.90
C LYS A 121 -21.19 14.74 9.98
N PHE A 122 -19.91 14.57 9.60
CA PHE A 122 -18.82 14.28 10.55
C PHE A 122 -18.66 15.35 11.63
N ASN A 123 -18.72 16.64 11.28
CA ASN A 123 -18.59 17.73 12.25
C ASN A 123 -19.69 17.67 13.34
N LYS A 124 -20.93 17.31 12.97
CA LYS A 124 -22.03 17.15 13.92
C LYS A 124 -21.80 15.99 14.88
N VAL A 125 -21.20 14.91 14.37
CA VAL A 125 -20.82 13.74 15.18
C VAL A 125 -19.69 14.09 16.14
N LEU A 126 -18.67 14.82 15.69
CA LEU A 126 -17.61 15.30 16.59
C LEU A 126 -18.18 16.17 17.71
N ASP A 127 -19.06 17.12 17.38
CA ASP A 127 -19.69 18.02 18.36
C ASP A 127 -20.51 17.27 19.41
N LYS A 128 -21.10 16.13 19.04
CA LYS A 128 -21.92 15.30 19.93
C LYS A 128 -21.10 14.39 20.85
N TYR A 129 -20.00 13.82 20.34
CA TYR A 129 -19.30 12.72 21.01
C TYR A 129 -17.91 13.07 21.56
N VAL A 130 -17.32 14.18 21.15
CA VAL A 130 -16.01 14.63 21.67
C VAL A 130 -16.21 15.63 22.80
N ALA A 131 -15.45 15.49 23.88
CA ALA A 131 -15.49 16.43 25.01
C ALA A 131 -15.13 17.86 24.56
N THR A 132 -15.85 18.86 25.06
CA THR A 132 -15.71 20.27 24.66
C THR A 132 -14.27 20.80 24.75
N LYS A 133 -13.52 20.34 25.75
CA LYS A 133 -12.09 20.68 25.97
C LYS A 133 -11.14 20.17 24.87
N GLU A 134 -11.48 19.06 24.21
CA GLU A 134 -10.66 18.40 23.19
C GLU A 134 -11.16 18.71 21.77
N LEU A 135 -12.42 19.13 21.64
CA LEU A 135 -13.10 19.41 20.39
C LEU A 135 -12.35 20.45 19.54
N ALA A 136 -11.89 21.54 20.14
CA ALA A 136 -11.14 22.59 19.42
C ALA A 136 -9.82 22.03 18.85
N THR A 137 -9.10 21.22 19.64
CA THR A 137 -7.85 20.60 19.23
C THR A 137 -8.08 19.60 18.09
N ILE A 138 -9.10 18.74 18.22
CA ILE A 138 -9.43 17.74 17.21
C ILE A 138 -9.92 18.40 15.91
N LYS A 139 -10.77 19.44 15.97
CA LYS A 139 -11.17 20.22 14.79
C LYS A 139 -9.96 20.89 14.11
N LYS A 140 -9.01 21.42 14.89
CA LYS A 140 -7.76 21.95 14.35
C LYS A 140 -6.92 20.87 13.65
N ILE A 141 -6.84 19.68 14.25
CA ILE A 141 -6.17 18.52 13.63
C ILE A 141 -6.87 18.17 12.31
N VAL A 142 -8.18 18.00 12.29
CA VAL A 142 -8.97 17.68 11.09
C VAL A 142 -8.78 18.74 10.01
N ASN A 143 -8.88 20.03 10.34
CA ASN A 143 -8.65 21.12 9.38
C ASN A 143 -7.22 21.09 8.81
N THR A 144 -6.23 20.80 9.65
CA THR A 144 -4.84 20.64 9.20
C THR A 144 -4.71 19.44 8.26
N LEU A 145 -5.33 18.30 8.59
CA LEU A 145 -5.29 17.10 7.77
C LEU A 145 -5.98 17.30 6.42
N ARG A 146 -7.13 17.98 6.39
CA ARG A 146 -7.87 18.28 5.14
C ARG A 146 -7.13 19.23 4.21
N THR A 147 -6.28 20.10 4.75
CA THR A 147 -5.55 21.11 3.97
C THR A 147 -4.13 20.68 3.61
N LYS A 148 -3.48 19.88 4.46
CA LYS A 148 -2.06 19.55 4.36
C LYS A 148 -1.76 18.05 4.22
N GLY A 149 -2.76 17.17 4.26
CA GLY A 149 -2.56 15.72 4.28
C GLY A 149 -1.97 15.21 5.61
N LEU A 150 -1.75 13.89 5.73
CA LEU A 150 -1.25 13.26 6.95
C LEU A 150 0.19 13.66 7.34
N ASN A 151 0.97 14.24 6.42
CA ASN A 151 2.44 14.31 6.52
C ASN A 151 3.00 15.62 7.12
N ASN A 152 2.15 16.56 7.54
CA ASN A 152 2.57 17.87 8.03
C ASN A 152 2.27 18.05 9.53
N GLU A 153 3.20 17.62 10.39
CA GLU A 153 3.09 17.84 11.85
C GLU A 153 3.42 19.29 12.26
N PRO A 154 2.60 19.93 13.11
CA PRO A 154 3.09 20.92 14.06
C PRO A 154 3.71 20.19 15.26
N VAL A 155 5.00 20.45 15.51
CA VAL A 155 5.68 20.03 16.74
C VAL A 155 4.90 20.56 17.94
N ASN A 156 4.41 19.66 18.80
CA ASN A 156 3.66 20.04 19.98
C ASN A 156 4.64 20.64 21.03
N PRO A 157 4.41 21.85 21.57
CA PRO A 157 5.35 22.51 22.50
C PRO A 157 5.56 21.81 23.86
N ARG A 158 4.84 20.72 24.13
CA ARG A 158 4.85 20.04 25.45
C ARG A 158 5.93 18.98 25.62
N SER A 159 6.74 18.71 24.59
CA SER A 159 7.82 17.73 24.66
C SER A 159 9.20 18.33 24.99
N ALA A 160 9.27 19.62 25.31
CA ALA A 160 10.54 20.34 25.54
C ALA A 160 10.75 20.78 27.01
N ILE A 161 10.37 19.95 27.98
CA ILE A 161 10.80 20.15 29.38
C ILE A 161 11.59 18.92 29.79
N GLY A 162 12.91 19.00 29.62
CA GLY A 162 13.79 17.93 30.07
C GLY A 162 15.13 17.79 29.36
N GLN A 163 15.75 18.87 28.88
CA GLN A 163 17.20 18.85 28.63
C GLN A 163 17.85 20.12 29.17
N ARG A 164 18.67 19.96 30.21
CA ARG A 164 19.54 20.98 30.77
C ARG A 164 20.54 21.45 29.70
N PRO A 165 20.78 22.75 29.52
CA PRO A 165 21.89 23.22 28.71
C PRO A 165 23.17 23.26 29.56
N GLN A 166 24.23 22.61 29.06
CA GLN A 166 25.62 22.89 29.44
C GLN A 166 26.22 23.88 28.41
N PRO A 167 27.09 24.82 28.81
CA PRO A 167 27.49 25.96 27.98
C PRO A 167 28.81 25.75 27.22
N GLY A 168 29.00 26.57 26.17
CA GLY A 168 30.25 26.75 25.40
C GLY A 168 30.22 26.01 24.06
N ASN A 169 30.63 26.56 22.91
CA ASN A 169 31.37 27.78 22.61
C ASN A 169 31.22 28.05 21.09
N GLY A 170 31.23 29.32 20.67
CA GLY A 170 31.86 29.72 19.41
C GLY A 170 31.09 29.62 18.09
N THR A 171 30.70 30.82 17.61
CA THR A 171 30.90 31.34 16.25
C THR A 171 29.92 31.05 15.10
N GLN A 172 29.40 32.19 14.62
CA GLN A 172 29.03 32.60 13.27
C GLN A 172 27.52 32.70 12.94
N LYS A 173 27.09 33.96 12.97
CA LYS A 173 25.82 34.51 12.49
C LYS A 173 25.66 34.28 10.98
N GLY A 174 24.50 33.78 10.57
CA GLY A 174 23.96 33.89 9.21
C GLY A 174 22.55 34.48 9.28
N PRO A 175 22.11 35.28 8.29
CA PRO A 175 21.00 36.22 8.47
C PRO A 175 19.63 35.52 8.47
N SER A 176 18.79 35.89 9.43
CA SER A 176 17.37 35.62 9.43
C SER A 176 16.69 36.36 8.28
N LEU A 177 16.05 35.63 7.38
CA LEU A 177 15.01 36.16 6.51
C LEU A 177 13.66 35.68 7.06
N ASN A 178 12.99 36.59 7.75
CA ASN A 178 11.54 36.53 7.96
C ASN A 178 10.88 36.43 6.59
N ARG A 179 10.05 35.41 6.37
CA ARG A 179 9.16 35.35 5.21
C ARG A 179 7.73 35.30 5.71
N ASP A 180 7.08 36.45 5.58
CA ASP A 180 5.67 36.66 5.86
C ASP A 180 4.81 35.66 5.06
N HIS A 181 3.87 35.03 5.76
CA HIS A 181 2.92 34.10 5.19
C HIS A 181 1.83 34.86 4.42
N TYR A 182 1.89 34.78 3.09
CA TYR A 182 0.71 35.00 2.26
C TYR A 182 -0.28 33.83 2.45
N SER A 183 -1.45 34.22 2.94
CA SER A 183 -2.72 33.50 2.77
C SER A 183 -3.09 33.42 1.28
N SER A 184 -3.92 32.44 0.89
CA SER A 184 -4.82 32.40 -0.29
C SER A 184 -4.76 31.02 -0.96
N ARG A 185 -5.86 30.25 -0.98
CA ARG A 185 -6.90 30.24 -2.03
C ARG A 185 -6.30 29.83 -3.39
N ALA A 186 -6.87 28.76 -3.96
CA ALA A 186 -6.62 28.22 -5.29
C ALA A 186 -6.00 29.24 -6.26
N GLN A 187 -4.71 29.07 -6.54
CA GLN A 187 -4.00 29.82 -7.57
C GLN A 187 -3.09 28.85 -8.31
N THR A 188 -3.29 28.82 -9.62
CA THR A 188 -2.42 28.25 -10.66
C THR A 188 -0.95 28.42 -10.30
N GLN A 189 -0.29 27.32 -9.90
CA GLN A 189 1.15 27.28 -9.65
C GLN A 189 1.90 27.72 -10.92
N SER A 190 2.74 28.75 -10.78
CA SER A 190 3.65 29.20 -11.83
C SER A 190 4.54 28.06 -12.30
N VAL A 191 4.84 27.98 -13.60
CA VAL A 191 5.74 26.96 -14.18
C VAL A 191 7.11 27.00 -13.51
N ALA A 192 7.58 28.18 -13.08
CA ALA A 192 8.84 28.34 -12.36
C ALA A 192 8.82 27.67 -10.97
N ASP A 193 7.69 27.77 -10.25
CA ASP A 193 7.54 27.15 -8.93
C ASP A 193 7.48 25.62 -9.03
N LYS A 194 6.88 25.09 -10.12
CA LYS A 194 6.87 23.66 -10.42
C LYS A 194 8.27 23.12 -10.70
N ASN A 195 9.06 23.82 -11.52
CA ASN A 195 10.42 23.39 -11.85
C ASN A 195 11.32 23.40 -10.62
N HIS A 196 11.24 24.44 -9.78
CA HIS A 196 12.00 24.49 -8.53
C HIS A 196 11.59 23.37 -7.57
N TYR A 197 10.30 23.01 -7.52
CA TYR A 197 9.83 21.88 -6.72
C TYR A 197 10.37 20.53 -7.21
N ILE A 198 10.37 20.32 -8.53
CA ILE A 198 10.94 19.12 -9.15
C ILE A 198 12.45 19.02 -8.89
N GLU A 199 13.18 20.14 -8.95
CA GLU A 199 14.60 20.18 -8.60
C GLU A 199 14.85 19.83 -7.13
N GLN A 200 14.04 20.37 -6.21
CA GLN A 200 14.13 20.05 -4.79
C GLN A 200 13.87 18.55 -4.52
N LEU A 201 12.83 17.98 -5.14
CA LEU A 201 12.51 16.55 -5.03
C LEU A 201 13.63 15.68 -5.60
N SER A 202 14.16 16.06 -6.77
CA SER A 202 15.28 15.37 -7.40
C SER A 202 16.53 15.41 -6.50
N GLY A 203 16.77 16.54 -5.82
CA GLY A 203 17.83 16.68 -4.82
C GLY A 203 17.65 15.75 -3.62
N LEU A 204 16.45 15.68 -3.05
CA LEU A 204 16.14 14.77 -1.93
C LEU A 204 16.33 13.31 -2.32
N MET A 205 15.79 12.91 -3.48
CA MET A 205 15.98 11.55 -3.99
C MET A 205 17.43 11.26 -4.35
N GLY A 206 18.22 12.25 -4.77
CA GLY A 206 19.64 12.14 -5.03
C GLY A 206 20.53 12.21 -3.78
N SER A 207 19.98 12.43 -2.58
CA SER A 207 20.75 12.60 -1.36
C SER A 207 21.55 11.34 -1.00
N LYS A 208 22.71 11.55 -0.35
CA LYS A 208 23.53 10.48 0.21
C LYS A 208 22.83 9.81 1.40
N ASP A 209 22.05 10.56 2.18
CA ASP A 209 21.28 10.00 3.28
C ASP A 209 20.03 9.28 2.75
N PHE A 210 19.89 8.01 3.15
CA PHE A 210 18.76 7.18 2.75
C PHE A 210 17.42 7.70 3.31
N LYS A 211 17.44 8.44 4.43
CA LYS A 211 16.23 9.04 5.02
C LYS A 211 15.70 10.18 4.17
N ASP A 212 16.58 11.03 3.66
CA ASP A 212 16.21 12.12 2.74
C ASP A 212 15.61 11.54 1.45
N ARG A 213 16.17 10.43 0.94
CA ARG A 213 15.60 9.74 -0.22
C ARG A 213 14.19 9.21 0.07
N ILE A 214 13.99 8.57 1.22
CA ILE A 214 12.66 8.11 1.68
C ILE A 214 11.69 9.29 1.83
N GLN A 215 12.16 10.43 2.36
CA GLN A 215 11.36 11.64 2.46
C GLN A 215 10.94 12.15 1.07
N GLY A 216 11.88 12.20 0.11
CA GLY A 216 11.58 12.57 -1.27
C GLY A 216 10.52 11.65 -1.90
N ILE A 217 10.63 10.34 -1.67
CA ILE A 217 9.64 9.35 -2.14
C ILE A 217 8.26 9.61 -1.54
N ASN A 218 8.15 9.80 -0.22
CA ASN A 218 6.87 10.07 0.44
C ASN A 218 6.21 11.36 -0.08
N GLN A 219 7.03 12.34 -0.42
CA GLN A 219 6.55 13.63 -0.93
C GLN A 219 6.02 13.51 -2.36
N ILE A 220 6.60 12.64 -3.17
CA ILE A 220 6.08 12.33 -4.50
C ILE A 220 4.76 11.56 -4.44
N VAL A 221 4.64 10.60 -3.51
CA VAL A 221 3.38 9.86 -3.33
C VAL A 221 2.23 10.83 -3.07
N ALA A 222 2.45 11.83 -2.21
CA ALA A 222 1.46 12.85 -1.88
C ALA A 222 1.05 13.74 -3.07
N ASP A 223 1.96 13.97 -4.03
CA ASP A 223 1.76 14.90 -5.16
C ASP A 223 1.74 14.20 -6.54
N SER A 224 1.60 12.88 -6.56
CA SER A 224 1.84 12.01 -7.72
C SER A 224 0.97 12.33 -8.94
N GLN A 225 -0.21 12.91 -8.76
CA GLN A 225 -1.11 13.35 -9.84
C GLN A 225 -0.56 14.54 -10.66
N ASN A 226 0.35 15.34 -10.09
CA ASN A 226 0.78 16.60 -10.69
C ASN A 226 2.12 16.51 -11.44
N TYR A 227 2.86 15.40 -11.30
CA TYR A 227 4.28 15.31 -11.71
C TYR A 227 4.66 13.95 -12.32
N PRO A 228 4.11 13.58 -13.50
CA PRO A 228 4.45 12.32 -14.17
C PRO A 228 5.92 12.21 -14.56
N ASN A 229 6.60 13.34 -14.77
CA ASN A 229 8.03 13.45 -15.05
C ASN A 229 8.95 13.04 -13.88
N VAL A 230 8.40 12.86 -12.68
CA VAL A 230 9.17 12.41 -11.50
C VAL A 230 9.28 10.87 -11.44
N PHE A 231 8.65 10.18 -12.39
CA PHE A 231 8.66 8.73 -12.47
C PHE A 231 10.04 8.14 -12.78
N ASP A 232 10.87 8.81 -13.57
CA ASP A 232 12.24 8.37 -13.83
C ASP A 232 13.04 8.29 -12.53
N ALA A 233 12.80 9.22 -11.61
CA ALA A 233 13.42 9.22 -10.31
C ALA A 233 12.90 8.07 -9.43
N ILE A 234 11.59 7.78 -9.44
CA ILE A 234 11.02 6.61 -8.76
C ILE A 234 11.61 5.30 -9.31
N SER A 235 11.70 5.17 -10.64
CA SER A 235 12.30 4.01 -11.32
C SER A 235 13.75 3.82 -10.87
N ALA A 236 14.52 4.91 -10.75
CA ALA A 236 15.87 4.87 -10.24
C ALA A 236 15.99 4.52 -8.74
N ARG A 237 14.91 4.60 -7.95
CA ARG A 237 14.86 4.11 -6.56
C ARG A 237 14.41 2.65 -6.47
N LEU A 238 13.60 2.17 -7.42
CA LEU A 238 13.30 0.75 -7.56
C LEU A 238 14.53 -0.09 -7.89
N THR A 239 15.56 0.45 -8.52
CA THR A 239 16.78 -0.32 -8.80
C THR A 239 17.97 0.11 -7.94
N GLU A 240 17.73 0.79 -6.81
CA GLU A 240 18.84 1.27 -5.97
C GLU A 240 19.43 0.18 -5.07
N SER A 241 20.70 0.37 -4.69
CA SER A 241 21.45 -0.59 -3.87
C SER A 241 21.04 -0.61 -2.39
N ASN A 242 20.45 0.48 -1.87
CA ASN A 242 20.01 0.53 -0.48
C ASN A 242 18.67 -0.20 -0.30
N SER A 243 18.70 -1.35 0.34
CA SER A 243 17.53 -2.21 0.54
C SER A 243 16.39 -1.57 1.32
N LYS A 244 16.65 -0.59 2.20
CA LYS A 244 15.59 0.11 2.95
C LYS A 244 14.82 1.06 2.05
N VAL A 245 15.53 1.85 1.25
CA VAL A 245 14.89 2.78 0.32
C VAL A 245 14.23 2.00 -0.82
N ASN A 246 14.86 0.94 -1.30
CA ASN A 246 14.29 0.05 -2.30
C ASN A 246 12.97 -0.59 -1.83
N LEU A 247 12.97 -1.18 -0.62
CA LEU A 247 11.75 -1.73 -0.03
C LEU A 247 10.69 -0.65 0.17
N HIS A 248 11.06 0.52 0.71
CA HIS A 248 10.12 1.62 0.92
C HIS A 248 9.48 2.08 -0.38
N THR A 249 10.28 2.23 -1.44
CA THR A 249 9.81 2.59 -2.78
C THR A 249 8.79 1.56 -3.30
N LEU A 250 9.09 0.27 -3.15
CA LEU A 250 8.16 -0.80 -3.54
C LEU A 250 6.86 -0.79 -2.73
N MET A 251 6.91 -0.47 -1.44
CA MET A 251 5.71 -0.44 -0.59
C MET A 251 4.74 0.66 -0.97
N VAL A 252 5.25 1.84 -1.37
CA VAL A 252 4.41 2.98 -1.77
C VAL A 252 4.02 2.94 -3.25
N LEU A 253 4.65 2.07 -4.04
CA LEU A 253 4.42 1.98 -5.47
C LEU A 253 2.95 1.70 -5.87
N PRO A 254 2.17 0.87 -5.16
CA PRO A 254 0.73 0.73 -5.42
C PRO A 254 -0.03 2.06 -5.36
N GLU A 255 0.29 2.94 -4.41
CA GLU A 255 -0.35 4.26 -4.28
C GLU A 255 -0.02 5.15 -5.48
N ILE A 256 1.23 5.11 -5.93
CA ILE A 256 1.69 5.85 -7.12
C ILE A 256 0.99 5.33 -8.39
N ILE A 257 0.89 4.00 -8.53
CA ILE A 257 0.20 3.37 -9.67
C ILE A 257 -1.26 3.82 -9.72
N CYS A 258 -1.96 3.82 -8.58
CA CYS A 258 -3.34 4.28 -8.50
C CYS A 258 -3.48 5.77 -8.83
N ALA A 259 -2.53 6.61 -8.43
CA ALA A 259 -2.62 8.05 -8.66
C ALA A 259 -2.35 8.47 -10.11
N LEU A 260 -1.58 7.69 -10.87
CA LEU A 260 -1.19 8.04 -12.24
C LEU A 260 -2.26 7.72 -13.29
N GLU A 261 -3.22 6.83 -13.00
CA GLU A 261 -4.33 6.39 -13.87
C GLU A 261 -4.01 6.47 -15.38
N GLU A 262 -4.37 7.57 -16.04
CA GLU A 262 -4.23 7.79 -17.48
C GLU A 262 -2.78 7.87 -17.99
N ASN A 263 -1.84 8.31 -17.14
CA ASN A 263 -0.42 8.45 -17.51
C ASN A 263 0.37 7.14 -17.38
N MET A 264 -0.23 6.09 -16.81
CA MET A 264 0.47 4.82 -16.56
C MET A 264 0.96 4.15 -17.86
N ALA A 265 0.26 4.34 -18.98
CA ALA A 265 0.67 3.78 -20.27
C ALA A 265 2.04 4.30 -20.74
N GLN A 266 2.44 5.51 -20.33
CA GLN A 266 3.72 6.10 -20.70
C GLN A 266 4.89 5.49 -19.91
N VAL A 267 4.63 5.04 -18.69
CA VAL A 267 5.67 4.60 -17.74
C VAL A 267 5.73 3.09 -17.55
N VAL A 268 4.68 2.35 -17.93
CA VAL A 268 4.55 0.91 -17.70
C VAL A 268 5.70 0.09 -18.31
N ASN A 269 6.22 0.51 -19.46
CA ASN A 269 7.31 -0.18 -20.16
C ASN A 269 8.64 -0.11 -19.41
N THR A 270 8.86 0.94 -18.61
CA THR A 270 10.05 1.09 -17.75
C THR A 270 9.81 0.46 -16.38
N LEU A 271 8.58 0.61 -15.85
CA LEU A 271 8.21 0.14 -14.53
C LEU A 271 8.18 -1.38 -14.42
N VAL A 272 7.56 -2.07 -15.39
CA VAL A 272 7.41 -3.53 -15.33
C VAL A 272 8.78 -4.22 -15.25
N PRO A 273 9.78 -3.92 -16.11
CA PRO A 273 11.12 -4.47 -15.96
C PRO A 273 11.76 -4.15 -14.60
N ALA A 274 11.64 -2.91 -14.11
CA ALA A 274 12.22 -2.52 -12.82
C ALA A 274 11.68 -3.38 -11.66
N ILE A 275 10.38 -3.69 -11.65
CA ILE A 275 9.78 -4.56 -10.63
C ILE A 275 10.15 -6.03 -10.86
N VAL A 276 9.93 -6.51 -12.07
CA VAL A 276 10.00 -7.94 -12.40
C VAL A 276 11.43 -8.46 -12.34
N ASP A 277 12.37 -7.77 -12.96
CA ASP A 277 13.74 -8.27 -13.10
C ASP A 277 14.51 -8.21 -11.78
N SER A 278 14.25 -7.15 -11.00
CA SER A 278 15.05 -6.84 -9.82
C SER A 278 14.48 -7.42 -8.53
N HIS A 279 13.17 -7.72 -8.46
CA HIS A 279 12.52 -8.01 -7.17
C HIS A 279 11.74 -9.30 -7.08
N LEU A 280 11.21 -9.84 -8.19
CA LEU A 280 10.48 -11.12 -8.12
C LEU A 280 11.37 -12.32 -7.79
N ASN A 281 12.68 -12.22 -8.01
CA ASN A 281 13.68 -13.22 -7.59
C ASN A 281 14.39 -12.84 -6.27
N SER A 282 13.94 -11.81 -5.57
CA SER A 282 14.60 -11.35 -4.34
C SER A 282 14.53 -12.40 -3.24
N LYS A 283 15.67 -12.68 -2.60
CA LYS A 283 15.74 -13.52 -1.38
C LYS A 283 15.20 -12.78 -0.15
N ASN A 284 15.07 -11.46 -0.22
CA ASN A 284 14.49 -10.66 0.85
C ASN A 284 12.95 -10.73 0.75
N LYS A 285 12.33 -11.45 1.69
CA LYS A 285 10.90 -11.73 1.67
C LYS A 285 10.02 -10.47 1.66
N PRO A 286 10.27 -9.43 2.49
CA PRO A 286 9.60 -8.14 2.35
C PRO A 286 9.66 -7.52 0.95
N ILE A 287 10.84 -7.49 0.32
CA ILE A 287 11.01 -6.94 -1.04
C ILE A 287 10.20 -7.74 -2.05
N TYR A 288 10.29 -9.06 -1.98
CA TYR A 288 9.49 -9.95 -2.82
C TYR A 288 7.98 -9.72 -2.64
N CYS A 289 7.49 -9.67 -1.40
CA CYS A 289 6.07 -9.44 -1.12
C CYS A 289 5.61 -8.06 -1.63
N ALA A 290 6.42 -7.01 -1.46
CA ALA A 290 6.11 -5.68 -1.97
C ALA A 290 6.07 -5.65 -3.51
N ALA A 291 6.99 -6.36 -4.18
CA ALA A 291 6.99 -6.49 -5.64
C ALA A 291 5.75 -7.23 -6.17
N VAL A 292 5.33 -8.32 -5.52
CA VAL A 292 4.08 -9.02 -5.88
C VAL A 292 2.88 -8.08 -5.74
N ARG A 293 2.79 -7.32 -4.64
CA ARG A 293 1.72 -6.33 -4.44
C ARG A 293 1.74 -5.23 -5.49
N ALA A 294 2.91 -4.75 -5.91
CA ALA A 294 3.02 -3.76 -6.98
C ALA A 294 2.52 -4.33 -8.32
N ILE A 295 2.82 -5.58 -8.64
CA ILE A 295 2.30 -6.26 -9.85
C ILE A 295 0.78 -6.41 -9.78
N ASP A 296 0.23 -6.79 -8.62
CA ASP A 296 -1.22 -6.86 -8.43
C ASP A 296 -1.91 -5.51 -8.57
N ALA A 297 -1.26 -4.44 -8.11
CA ALA A 297 -1.72 -3.07 -8.33
C ALA A 297 -1.70 -2.70 -9.82
N LEU A 298 -0.69 -3.10 -10.59
CA LEU A 298 -0.68 -2.90 -12.04
C LEU A 298 -1.88 -3.59 -12.69
N ILE A 299 -2.11 -4.87 -12.40
CA ILE A 299 -3.22 -5.64 -12.99
C ILE A 299 -4.59 -5.04 -12.63
N SER A 300 -4.71 -4.45 -11.44
CA SER A 300 -5.97 -3.88 -10.96
C SER A 300 -6.27 -2.48 -11.52
N ASN A 301 -5.24 -1.72 -11.90
CA ASN A 301 -5.39 -0.31 -12.29
C ASN A 301 -5.07 -0.02 -13.77
N LEU A 302 -4.55 -0.98 -14.53
CA LEU A 302 -4.22 -0.82 -15.96
C LEU A 302 -5.09 -1.68 -16.86
N ASP A 303 -5.24 -1.26 -18.12
CA ASP A 303 -5.81 -2.13 -19.14
C ASP A 303 -4.92 -3.37 -19.33
N ASN A 304 -5.46 -4.50 -18.90
CA ASN A 304 -4.85 -5.82 -18.96
C ASN A 304 -4.44 -6.25 -20.37
N THR A 305 -4.97 -5.61 -21.41
CA THR A 305 -4.52 -5.80 -22.80
C THR A 305 -3.05 -5.38 -22.98
N HIS A 306 -2.65 -4.25 -22.39
CA HIS A 306 -1.27 -3.75 -22.46
C HIS A 306 -0.32 -4.60 -21.59
N LEU A 307 -0.78 -4.98 -20.40
CA LEU A 307 0.00 -5.81 -19.48
C LEU A 307 0.24 -7.22 -20.01
N LEU A 308 -0.72 -7.81 -20.71
CA LEU A 308 -0.60 -9.16 -21.24
C LEU A 308 0.67 -9.33 -22.08
N GLN A 309 0.90 -8.42 -23.05
CA GLN A 309 2.07 -8.49 -23.91
C GLN A 309 3.38 -8.34 -23.12
N LEU A 310 3.42 -7.41 -22.17
CA LEU A 310 4.61 -7.15 -21.36
C LEU A 310 4.95 -8.35 -20.48
N PHE A 311 3.96 -8.91 -19.78
CA PHE A 311 4.17 -10.04 -18.90
C PHE A 311 4.54 -11.30 -19.69
N CYS A 312 3.92 -11.54 -20.86
CA CYS A 312 4.32 -12.64 -21.73
C CYS A 312 5.78 -12.53 -22.17
N ASN A 313 6.20 -11.34 -22.63
CA ASN A 313 7.59 -11.12 -23.03
C ASN A 313 8.58 -11.33 -21.90
N LYS A 314 8.28 -10.80 -20.71
CA LYS A 314 9.15 -10.98 -19.54
C LYS A 314 9.20 -12.44 -19.08
N ALA A 315 8.06 -13.13 -19.03
CA ALA A 315 7.98 -14.53 -18.61
C ALA A 315 8.79 -15.48 -19.50
N MET A 316 8.99 -15.17 -20.78
CA MET A 316 9.86 -15.97 -21.66
C MET A 316 11.29 -16.09 -21.10
N PHE A 317 11.84 -15.01 -20.56
CA PHE A 317 13.25 -14.93 -20.15
C PHE A 317 13.49 -15.11 -18.65
N LEU A 318 12.44 -15.16 -17.83
CA LEU A 318 12.56 -15.44 -16.41
C LEU A 318 12.82 -16.93 -16.14
N ASN A 319 13.33 -17.20 -14.94
CA ASN A 319 13.61 -18.53 -14.42
C ASN A 319 13.05 -18.72 -13.00
N GLY A 320 12.91 -19.97 -12.58
CA GLY A 320 12.55 -20.32 -11.21
C GLY A 320 11.22 -19.72 -10.74
N LYS A 321 11.20 -19.22 -9.50
CA LYS A 321 10.00 -18.72 -8.85
C LYS A 321 9.42 -17.47 -9.52
N ALA A 322 10.26 -16.52 -9.95
CA ALA A 322 9.75 -15.33 -10.66
C ALA A 322 9.04 -15.69 -11.97
N LYS A 323 9.54 -16.70 -12.70
CA LYS A 323 8.87 -17.18 -13.92
C LYS A 323 7.49 -17.75 -13.59
N ALA A 324 7.42 -18.64 -12.61
CA ALA A 324 6.18 -19.27 -12.17
C ALA A 324 5.14 -18.21 -11.73
N ASP A 325 5.54 -17.30 -10.83
CA ASP A 325 4.66 -16.25 -10.32
C ASP A 325 4.13 -15.35 -11.45
N LEU A 326 4.98 -14.98 -12.42
CA LEU A 326 4.55 -14.15 -13.55
C LEU A 326 3.64 -14.90 -14.53
N ILE A 327 3.86 -16.20 -14.76
CA ILE A 327 2.97 -17.05 -15.57
C ILE A 327 1.58 -17.12 -14.93
N ASP A 328 1.49 -17.26 -13.60
CA ASP A 328 0.21 -17.27 -12.89
C ASP A 328 -0.53 -15.92 -13.05
N LYS A 329 0.20 -14.79 -13.06
CA LYS A 329 -0.40 -13.48 -13.38
C LYS A 329 -0.89 -13.39 -14.83
N VAL A 330 -0.17 -13.97 -15.80
CA VAL A 330 -0.64 -14.06 -17.19
C VAL A 330 -1.94 -14.87 -17.28
N ALA A 331 -2.03 -16.01 -16.59
CA ALA A 331 -3.24 -16.83 -16.56
C ALA A 331 -4.44 -16.07 -16.00
N ALA A 332 -4.25 -15.29 -14.94
CA ALA A 332 -5.28 -14.42 -14.37
C ALA A 332 -5.72 -13.32 -15.36
N ILE A 333 -4.78 -12.69 -16.07
CA ILE A 333 -5.10 -11.70 -17.11
C ILE A 333 -5.91 -12.33 -18.25
N VAL A 334 -5.50 -13.52 -18.74
CA VAL A 334 -6.21 -14.27 -19.78
C VAL A 334 -7.66 -14.51 -19.38
N THR A 335 -7.90 -14.95 -18.14
CA THR A 335 -9.24 -15.18 -17.60
C THR A 335 -10.07 -13.88 -17.52
N ASN A 336 -9.42 -12.74 -17.24
CA ASN A 336 -10.12 -11.45 -17.10
C ASN A 336 -10.53 -10.83 -18.44
N ILE A 337 -9.74 -11.03 -19.51
CA ILE A 337 -9.99 -10.40 -20.82
C ILE A 337 -10.39 -11.36 -21.94
N GLY A 338 -10.34 -12.68 -21.72
CA GLY A 338 -10.52 -13.69 -22.77
C GLY A 338 -11.85 -13.57 -23.50
N ASN A 339 -12.96 -13.51 -22.76
CA ASN A 339 -14.30 -13.31 -23.33
C ASN A 339 -14.49 -11.99 -24.09
N ARG A 340 -13.81 -10.90 -23.68
CA ARG A 340 -13.94 -9.55 -24.27
C ARG A 340 -13.01 -9.34 -25.46
N LYS A 341 -11.81 -9.91 -25.43
CA LYS A 341 -10.75 -9.71 -26.43
C LYS A 341 -10.06 -11.05 -26.80
N PRO A 342 -10.79 -12.06 -27.31
CA PRO A 342 -10.24 -13.40 -27.54
C PRO A 342 -9.08 -13.42 -28.54
N GLN A 343 -9.15 -12.58 -29.59
CA GLN A 343 -8.09 -12.46 -30.58
C GLN A 343 -6.77 -11.93 -29.98
N MET A 344 -6.85 -11.02 -29.00
CA MET A 344 -5.65 -10.50 -28.32
C MET A 344 -5.00 -11.56 -27.44
N VAL A 345 -5.81 -12.33 -26.70
CA VAL A 345 -5.32 -13.48 -25.92
C VAL A 345 -4.60 -14.47 -26.83
N LYS A 346 -5.23 -14.86 -27.93
CA LYS A 346 -4.66 -15.76 -28.94
C LYS A 346 -3.31 -15.26 -29.45
N GLN A 347 -3.25 -13.98 -29.85
CA GLN A 347 -2.04 -13.41 -30.44
C GLN A 347 -0.89 -13.26 -29.44
N ARG A 348 -1.17 -12.89 -28.18
CA ARG A 348 -0.12 -12.52 -27.21
C ARG A 348 0.26 -13.66 -26.25
N ALA A 349 -0.70 -14.49 -25.83
CA ALA A 349 -0.47 -15.52 -24.81
C ALA A 349 -0.02 -16.88 -25.39
N LEU A 350 -0.50 -17.26 -26.58
CA LEU A 350 -0.12 -18.55 -27.19
C LEU A 350 1.39 -18.69 -27.45
N PRO A 351 2.12 -17.67 -27.95
CA PRO A 351 3.56 -17.79 -28.11
C PRO A 351 4.29 -18.16 -26.81
N LEU A 352 3.85 -17.60 -25.68
CA LEU A 352 4.38 -17.97 -24.37
C LEU A 352 4.02 -19.43 -24.03
N LEU A 353 2.77 -19.85 -24.22
CA LEU A 353 2.37 -21.24 -23.96
C LEU A 353 3.23 -22.22 -24.76
N TRP A 354 3.39 -22.01 -26.07
CA TRP A 354 4.19 -22.88 -26.92
C TRP A 354 5.64 -22.96 -26.47
N HIS A 355 6.24 -21.83 -26.09
CA HIS A 355 7.57 -21.81 -25.49
C HIS A 355 7.61 -22.66 -24.19
N LEU A 356 6.64 -22.52 -23.30
CA LEU A 356 6.57 -23.25 -22.02
C LEU A 356 6.24 -24.75 -22.16
N LEU A 357 5.63 -25.17 -23.27
CA LEU A 357 5.40 -26.57 -23.60
C LEU A 357 6.58 -27.20 -24.34
N GLY A 358 7.44 -26.38 -24.97
CA GLY A 358 8.68 -26.83 -25.60
C GLY A 358 9.82 -27.11 -24.63
N ILE A 359 9.78 -26.57 -23.41
CA ILE A 359 10.76 -26.86 -22.35
C ILE A 359 10.48 -28.23 -21.70
N SER A 360 11.52 -28.90 -21.20
CA SER A 360 11.41 -30.26 -20.64
C SER A 360 10.73 -30.34 -19.27
N THR A 361 10.58 -29.22 -18.56
CA THR A 361 9.96 -29.15 -17.23
C THR A 361 8.78 -28.19 -17.24
N HIS A 362 7.60 -28.69 -16.84
CA HIS A 362 6.37 -27.90 -16.81
C HIS A 362 5.95 -27.70 -15.35
N SER A 363 5.88 -26.44 -14.93
CA SER A 363 5.42 -26.08 -13.59
C SER A 363 3.90 -26.17 -13.48
N SER A 364 3.38 -26.12 -12.25
CA SER A 364 1.95 -25.92 -12.00
C SER A 364 1.42 -24.66 -12.68
N SER A 365 2.23 -23.59 -12.72
CA SER A 365 1.86 -22.34 -13.38
C SER A 365 1.69 -22.51 -14.90
N THR A 366 2.49 -23.36 -15.55
CA THR A 366 2.27 -23.73 -16.97
C THR A 366 0.93 -24.43 -17.17
N HIS A 367 0.53 -25.32 -16.24
CA HIS A 367 -0.77 -25.98 -16.28
C HIS A 367 -1.91 -24.97 -16.06
N ASN A 368 -1.76 -24.03 -15.12
CA ASN A 368 -2.73 -22.96 -14.86
C ASN A 368 -2.94 -22.08 -16.10
N LEU A 369 -1.86 -21.68 -16.79
CA LEU A 369 -1.95 -20.91 -18.04
C LEU A 369 -2.62 -21.72 -19.15
N CYS A 370 -2.27 -23.00 -19.29
CA CYS A 370 -2.91 -23.89 -20.25
C CYS A 370 -4.41 -24.03 -19.99
N ASN A 371 -4.81 -24.22 -18.72
CA ASN A 371 -6.20 -24.30 -18.31
C ASN A 371 -6.95 -22.99 -18.59
N ALA A 372 -6.37 -21.84 -18.24
CA ALA A 372 -6.97 -20.53 -18.52
C ALA A 372 -7.19 -20.33 -20.03
N LEU A 373 -6.21 -20.68 -20.86
CA LEU A 373 -6.36 -20.59 -22.32
C LEU A 373 -7.38 -21.59 -22.87
N TYR A 374 -7.45 -22.79 -22.32
CA TYR A 374 -8.45 -23.79 -22.74
C TYR A 374 -9.86 -23.34 -22.38
N ASN A 375 -10.08 -22.77 -21.19
CA ASN A 375 -11.39 -22.26 -20.78
C ASN A 375 -11.87 -21.11 -21.68
N GLU A 376 -10.97 -20.25 -22.16
CA GLU A 376 -11.33 -19.11 -23.01
C GLU A 376 -11.45 -19.48 -24.50
N MET A 377 -10.70 -20.47 -24.99
CA MET A 377 -10.63 -20.82 -26.43
C MET A 377 -11.33 -22.14 -26.79
N GLY A 378 -11.57 -23.02 -25.83
CA GLY A 378 -12.11 -24.36 -26.06
C GLY A 378 -11.32 -25.17 -27.09
N SER A 379 -12.03 -25.72 -28.07
CA SER A 379 -11.43 -26.55 -29.14
C SER A 379 -10.48 -25.79 -30.06
N GLU A 380 -10.62 -24.45 -30.18
CA GLU A 380 -9.72 -23.65 -31.00
C GLU A 380 -8.26 -23.72 -30.53
N LEU A 381 -8.03 -23.98 -29.24
CA LEU A 381 -6.67 -24.16 -28.71
C LEU A 381 -5.97 -25.36 -29.36
N ALA A 382 -6.71 -26.46 -29.53
CA ALA A 382 -6.20 -27.67 -30.19
C ALA A 382 -5.95 -27.44 -31.68
N GLU A 383 -6.83 -26.68 -32.35
CA GLU A 383 -6.63 -26.28 -33.75
C GLU A 383 -5.37 -25.43 -33.93
N CYS A 384 -5.15 -24.45 -33.04
CA CYS A 384 -3.94 -23.63 -33.06
C CYS A 384 -2.68 -24.47 -32.83
N ALA A 385 -2.77 -25.48 -31.95
CA ALA A 385 -1.67 -26.39 -31.67
C ALA A 385 -1.26 -27.23 -32.89
N MET A 386 -2.14 -27.45 -33.88
CA MET A 386 -1.79 -28.21 -35.09
C MET A 386 -0.66 -27.58 -35.90
N SER A 387 -0.46 -26.27 -35.78
CA SER A 387 0.67 -25.54 -36.37
C SER A 387 2.01 -25.76 -35.64
N GLN A 388 2.00 -26.41 -34.48
CA GLN A 388 3.16 -26.59 -33.61
C GLN A 388 3.83 -27.97 -33.80
N PRO A 389 5.13 -28.08 -33.50
CA PRO A 389 5.86 -29.36 -33.46
C PRO A 389 5.16 -30.47 -32.68
N LEU A 390 5.37 -31.74 -33.09
CA LEU A 390 4.70 -32.91 -32.51
C LEU A 390 4.88 -33.04 -30.99
N ASN A 391 6.07 -32.75 -30.47
CA ASN A 391 6.36 -32.80 -29.04
C ASN A 391 5.48 -31.81 -28.25
N ILE A 392 5.32 -30.57 -28.73
CA ILE A 392 4.47 -29.56 -28.08
C ILE A 392 3.01 -30.01 -28.05
N ARG A 393 2.51 -30.58 -29.16
CA ARG A 393 1.14 -31.11 -29.25
C ARG A 393 0.90 -32.26 -28.29
N GLN A 394 1.86 -33.19 -28.18
CA GLN A 394 1.77 -34.31 -27.24
C GLN A 394 1.74 -33.83 -25.79
N THR A 395 2.60 -32.88 -25.44
CA THR A 395 2.61 -32.26 -24.11
C THR A 395 1.29 -31.55 -23.82
N LEU A 396 0.78 -30.76 -24.76
CA LEU A 396 -0.51 -30.09 -24.61
C LEU A 396 -1.63 -31.09 -24.32
N ASN A 397 -1.76 -32.13 -25.15
CA ASN A 397 -2.80 -33.14 -24.99
C ASN A 397 -2.70 -33.86 -23.64
N LYS A 398 -1.48 -34.14 -23.17
CA LYS A 398 -1.25 -34.75 -21.86
C LYS A 398 -1.70 -33.85 -20.71
N ILE A 399 -1.48 -32.53 -20.83
CA ILE A 399 -1.94 -31.56 -19.83
C ILE A 399 -3.46 -31.45 -19.88
N LEU A 400 -4.05 -31.32 -21.07
CA LEU A 400 -5.50 -31.21 -21.23
C LEU A 400 -6.25 -32.46 -20.73
N SER A 401 -5.70 -33.66 -20.94
CA SER A 401 -6.30 -34.90 -20.41
C SER A 401 -6.19 -35.03 -18.89
N SER A 402 -5.38 -34.18 -18.24
CA SER A 402 -5.22 -34.11 -16.79
C SER A 402 -6.03 -32.99 -16.13
N LEU A 403 -6.70 -32.15 -16.92
CA LEU A 403 -7.58 -31.12 -16.40
C LEU A 403 -8.87 -31.76 -15.83
N PRO A 404 -9.34 -31.28 -14.67
CA PRO A 404 -10.51 -31.81 -13.97
C PRO A 404 -11.84 -31.56 -14.69
#